data_AF-A0A2V1JUR9-F1
#
_entry.id   AF-A0A2V1JUR9-F1
#
_cell.length_a   1.000
_cell.length_b   1.000
_cell.length_c   1.000
_cell.angle_alpha   90.00
_cell.angle_beta   90.00
_cell.angle_gamma   90.00
#
_symmetry.space_group_name_H-M   'P 1'
#
loop_
_entity.id
_entity.type
_entity.pdbx_description
1 polymer ?
#
loop_
_entity_poly.entity_id
_entity_poly.type
_entity_poly.pdbx_seq_one_letter_code
_entity_poly.pdbx_strand_id
1 'polypeptide(L)'
;MIVEQSKQIVEEISKAFIGKTEIIEKVLMTIYAGGHVLLEDAPGVGKTTLALAFSKVLGLSNKRIQFTTDTLPSDITGFTMFNRQTNEFEYREGAANCQLLLADEINRTSPKTQSALLEVMEENTISIDGETHVLPLPFICIATQNPLGFSGTQPLPESQLDRFMVCLSIGYPTLESQMQIITAQRYHNPLLDIKPVTNAQNVLEVQNYLSSVELKDSVLRYAIRLCEETRRHPLIELGISPRGVSALVKMARANALIRERNYVIPEDVQSVFCDVCAHRLVLRPQAQVEGVQAKDILGEILLKLRPGTEE
;
A
#
# COMPACT_ATOMS: atom_id res chain seq x y z
N MET A 1 14.83 7.72 -18.18
CA MET A 1 15.23 6.39 -17.65
C MET A 1 14.18 5.83 -16.69
N ILE A 2 13.80 6.56 -15.62
CA ILE A 2 12.79 6.09 -14.65
C ILE A 2 11.44 5.80 -15.32
N VAL A 3 10.91 6.72 -16.12
CA VAL A 3 9.62 6.53 -16.82
C VAL A 3 9.61 5.26 -17.67
N GLU A 4 10.61 5.09 -18.53
CA GLU A 4 10.70 3.94 -19.43
C GLU A 4 10.74 2.64 -18.64
N GLN A 5 11.50 2.63 -17.55
CA GLN A 5 11.53 1.51 -16.62
C GLN A 5 10.16 1.29 -15.95
N SER A 6 9.44 2.34 -15.55
CA SER A 6 8.09 2.23 -15.00
C SER A 6 7.10 1.62 -15.99
N LYS A 7 7.15 2.01 -17.28
CA LYS A 7 6.33 1.39 -18.33
C LYS A 7 6.63 -0.09 -18.48
N GLN A 8 7.92 -0.45 -18.55
CA GLN A 8 8.35 -1.85 -18.63
C GLN A 8 7.90 -2.65 -17.40
N ILE A 9 7.96 -2.08 -16.19
CA ILE A 9 7.45 -2.72 -14.97
C ILE A 9 5.95 -3.01 -15.10
N VAL A 10 5.16 -2.02 -15.53
CA VAL A 10 3.70 -2.16 -15.69
C VAL A 10 3.36 -3.21 -16.76
N GLU A 11 4.05 -3.19 -17.90
CA GLU A 11 3.88 -4.17 -18.97
C GLU A 11 4.24 -5.59 -18.52
N GLU A 12 5.33 -5.75 -17.78
CA GLU A 12 5.79 -7.06 -17.29
C GLU A 12 4.81 -7.65 -16.28
N ILE A 13 4.29 -6.84 -15.34
CA ILE A 13 3.28 -7.28 -14.37
C ILE A 13 1.96 -7.61 -15.06
N SER A 14 1.59 -6.87 -16.12
CA SER A 14 0.35 -7.08 -16.87
C SER A 14 0.26 -8.46 -17.54
N LYS A 15 1.39 -9.15 -17.73
CA LYS A 15 1.42 -10.55 -18.22
C LYS A 15 0.78 -11.53 -17.23
N ALA A 16 0.92 -11.28 -15.93
CA ALA A 16 0.36 -12.14 -14.87
C ALA A 16 -0.88 -11.56 -14.20
N PHE A 17 -1.07 -10.24 -14.26
CA PHE A 17 -2.20 -9.54 -13.65
C PHE A 17 -2.99 -8.76 -14.71
N ILE A 18 -3.97 -9.42 -15.29
CA ILE A 18 -4.66 -9.00 -16.52
C ILE A 18 -5.81 -8.02 -16.23
N GLY A 19 -5.90 -6.95 -17.02
CA GLY A 19 -7.09 -6.08 -17.09
C GLY A 19 -7.22 -5.02 -15.99
N LYS A 20 -6.15 -4.79 -15.21
CA LYS A 20 -6.17 -3.92 -14.02
C LYS A 20 -4.94 -3.01 -13.95
N THR A 21 -4.57 -2.40 -15.07
CA THR A 21 -3.37 -1.55 -15.20
C THR A 21 -3.35 -0.39 -14.21
N GLU A 22 -4.49 0.24 -13.94
CA GLU A 22 -4.59 1.33 -12.95
C GLU A 22 -4.15 0.89 -11.54
N ILE A 23 -4.45 -0.35 -11.15
CA ILE A 23 -4.04 -0.89 -9.84
C ILE A 23 -2.54 -1.12 -9.80
N ILE A 24 -1.97 -1.64 -10.90
CA ILE A 24 -0.53 -1.82 -11.02
C ILE A 24 0.16 -0.44 -10.91
N GLU A 25 -0.33 0.58 -11.61
CA GLU A 25 0.18 1.94 -11.51
C GLU A 25 0.09 2.47 -10.07
N LYS A 26 -1.04 2.30 -9.38
CA LYS A 26 -1.22 2.75 -7.98
C LYS A 26 -0.29 2.06 -6.98
N VAL A 27 -0.08 0.75 -7.13
CA VAL A 27 0.88 0.02 -6.29
C VAL A 27 2.31 0.48 -6.60
N LEU A 28 2.67 0.67 -7.87
CA LEU A 28 3.99 1.18 -8.25
C LEU A 28 4.23 2.60 -7.70
N MET A 29 3.23 3.49 -7.80
CA MET A 29 3.28 4.83 -7.20
C MET A 29 3.52 4.76 -5.70
N THR A 30 2.83 3.84 -5.01
CA THR A 30 2.98 3.64 -3.56
C THR A 30 4.39 3.17 -3.21
N ILE A 31 4.95 2.23 -3.97
CA ILE A 31 6.32 1.74 -3.79
C ILE A 31 7.33 2.87 -3.99
N TYR A 32 7.19 3.67 -5.06
CA TYR A 32 8.05 4.82 -5.31
C TYR A 32 7.89 5.93 -4.26
N ALA A 33 6.70 6.09 -3.69
CA ALA A 33 6.47 7.00 -2.58
C ALA A 33 7.01 6.49 -1.23
N GLY A 34 7.52 5.25 -1.17
CA GLY A 34 8.02 4.62 0.05
C GLY A 34 6.90 4.26 1.02
N GLY A 35 5.72 3.91 0.51
CA GLY A 35 4.55 3.55 1.29
C GLY A 35 4.20 2.06 1.26
N HIS A 36 3.22 1.70 2.08
CA HIS A 36 2.63 0.37 2.14
C HIS A 36 1.21 0.38 1.55
N VAL A 37 0.79 -0.75 1.02
CA VAL A 37 -0.51 -0.93 0.36
C VAL A 37 -1.41 -1.82 1.21
N LEU A 38 -2.66 -1.39 1.43
CA LEU A 38 -3.73 -2.24 1.94
C LEU A 38 -4.66 -2.64 0.79
N LEU A 39 -4.92 -3.93 0.63
CA LEU A 39 -5.82 -4.49 -0.39
C LEU A 39 -7.07 -5.07 0.27
N GLU A 40 -8.21 -4.41 0.11
CA GLU A 40 -9.50 -4.82 0.66
C GLU A 40 -10.41 -5.38 -0.44
N ASP A 41 -10.59 -6.71 -0.49
CA ASP A 41 -11.52 -7.38 -1.41
C ASP A 41 -11.78 -8.81 -0.95
N ALA A 42 -12.75 -9.44 -1.63
CA ALA A 42 -12.98 -10.88 -1.60
C ALA A 42 -11.72 -11.70 -1.92
N PRO A 43 -11.62 -12.93 -1.38
CA PRO A 43 -10.55 -13.86 -1.70
C PRO A 43 -10.58 -14.24 -3.19
N GLY A 44 -9.41 -14.56 -3.74
CA GLY A 44 -9.28 -15.09 -5.10
C GLY A 44 -9.20 -14.04 -6.23
N VAL A 45 -9.20 -12.75 -5.93
CA VAL A 45 -9.10 -11.67 -6.95
C VAL A 45 -7.67 -11.36 -7.43
N GLY A 46 -6.68 -12.20 -7.09
CA GLY A 46 -5.30 -12.06 -7.58
C GLY A 46 -4.39 -11.16 -6.75
N LYS A 47 -4.73 -10.85 -5.48
CA LYS A 47 -3.90 -10.06 -4.55
C LYS A 47 -2.47 -10.64 -4.39
N THR A 48 -2.39 -11.94 -4.15
CA THR A 48 -1.12 -12.66 -4.03
C THR A 48 -0.33 -12.62 -5.34
N THR A 49 -1.00 -12.78 -6.49
CA THR A 49 -0.38 -12.68 -7.81
C THR A 49 0.25 -11.31 -8.01
N LEU A 50 -0.46 -10.24 -7.65
CA LEU A 50 0.04 -8.87 -7.76
C LEU A 50 1.31 -8.66 -6.93
N ALA A 51 1.29 -9.05 -5.65
CA ALA A 51 2.44 -8.89 -4.76
C ALA A 51 3.68 -9.68 -5.23
N LEU A 52 3.48 -10.94 -5.65
CA LEU A 52 4.57 -11.77 -6.19
C LEU A 52 5.08 -11.27 -7.55
N ALA A 53 4.21 -10.69 -8.38
CA ALA A 53 4.64 -10.07 -9.63
C ALA A 53 5.56 -8.87 -9.36
N PHE A 54 5.18 -8.00 -8.42
CA PHE A 54 6.03 -6.88 -8.01
C PHE A 54 7.37 -7.34 -7.42
N SER A 55 7.40 -8.35 -6.56
CA SER A 55 8.66 -8.82 -5.99
C SER A 55 9.62 -9.33 -7.06
N LYS A 56 9.12 -10.06 -8.07
CA LYS A 56 9.93 -10.56 -9.19
C LYS A 56 10.40 -9.45 -10.12
N VAL A 57 9.50 -8.57 -10.57
CA VAL A 57 9.82 -7.48 -11.52
C VAL A 57 10.80 -6.48 -10.91
N LEU A 58 10.67 -6.19 -9.62
CA LEU A 58 11.54 -5.26 -8.91
C LEU A 58 12.82 -5.90 -8.34
N GLY A 59 12.98 -7.23 -8.49
CA GLY A 59 14.15 -7.95 -7.97
C GLY A 59 14.27 -7.90 -6.44
N LEU A 60 13.14 -7.96 -5.73
CA LEU A 60 13.06 -7.84 -4.28
C LEU A 60 12.99 -9.22 -3.61
N SER A 61 13.76 -9.39 -2.53
CA SER A 61 13.53 -10.49 -1.60
C SER A 61 12.12 -10.37 -1.02
N ASN A 62 11.39 -11.48 -0.96
CA ASN A 62 10.02 -11.47 -0.48
C ASN A 62 9.74 -12.62 0.47
N LYS A 63 8.84 -12.37 1.42
CA LYS A 63 8.26 -13.37 2.31
C LYS A 63 6.74 -13.18 2.33
N ARG A 64 6.03 -14.27 2.59
CA ARG A 64 4.58 -14.28 2.73
C ARG A 64 4.22 -14.81 4.11
N ILE A 65 3.34 -14.11 4.81
CA ILE A 65 2.76 -14.56 6.07
C ILE A 65 1.24 -14.55 5.94
N GLN A 66 0.61 -15.63 6.38
CA GLN A 66 -0.83 -15.74 6.47
C GLN A 66 -1.23 -15.50 7.92
N PHE A 67 -1.99 -14.44 8.18
CA PHE A 67 -2.46 -14.14 9.51
C PHE A 67 -3.65 -15.03 9.87
N THR A 68 -3.55 -15.68 11.02
CA THR A 68 -4.56 -16.52 11.64
C THR A 68 -4.71 -16.12 13.11
N THR A 69 -5.66 -16.74 13.80
CA THR A 69 -5.86 -16.55 15.25
C THR A 69 -4.65 -16.97 16.07
N ASP A 70 -3.80 -17.82 15.50
CA ASP A 70 -2.64 -18.41 16.17
C ASP A 70 -1.33 -17.69 15.82
N THR A 71 -1.35 -16.77 14.84
CA THR A 71 -0.16 -16.00 14.46
C THR A 71 0.32 -15.13 15.61
N LEU A 72 1.60 -15.29 15.96
CA LEU A 72 2.25 -14.56 17.03
C LEU A 72 3.07 -13.39 16.49
N PRO A 73 3.33 -12.35 17.30
CA PRO A 73 4.26 -11.27 16.94
C PRO A 73 5.63 -11.81 16.48
N SER A 74 6.12 -12.88 17.12
CA SER A 74 7.40 -13.53 16.79
C SER A 74 7.43 -14.16 15.40
N ASP A 75 6.28 -14.48 14.79
CA ASP A 75 6.26 -14.97 13.40
C ASP A 75 6.59 -13.82 12.42
N ILE A 76 6.35 -12.58 12.83
CA ILE A 76 6.63 -11.38 12.05
C ILE A 76 8.05 -10.89 12.36
N THR A 77 8.32 -10.64 13.63
CA THR A 77 9.57 -10.02 14.09
C THR A 77 10.71 -11.02 14.24
N GLY A 78 10.42 -12.32 14.38
CA GLY A 78 11.41 -13.32 14.77
C GLY A 78 11.50 -13.49 16.28
N PHE A 79 12.40 -14.37 16.71
CA PHE A 79 12.62 -14.70 18.11
C PHE A 79 14.06 -15.18 18.35
N THR A 80 14.50 -15.08 19.61
CA THR A 80 15.80 -15.60 20.03
C THR A 80 15.64 -17.02 20.56
N MET A 81 16.49 -17.94 20.10
CA MET A 81 16.49 -19.33 20.53
C MET A 81 17.88 -19.74 21.02
N PHE A 82 17.94 -20.44 22.16
CA PHE A 82 19.19 -21.01 22.64
C PHE A 82 19.62 -22.19 21.78
N ASN A 83 20.75 -22.06 21.08
CA ASN A 83 21.35 -23.14 20.32
C ASN A 83 22.27 -23.97 21.22
N ARG A 84 21.87 -25.21 21.51
CA ARG A 84 22.61 -26.16 22.35
C ARG A 84 23.96 -26.60 21.78
N GLN A 85 24.18 -26.46 20.47
CA GLN A 85 25.45 -26.84 19.83
C GLN A 85 26.52 -25.77 20.05
N THR A 86 26.14 -24.50 19.97
CA THR A 86 27.04 -23.34 20.17
C THR A 86 27.05 -22.84 21.61
N ASN A 87 26.04 -23.22 22.42
CA ASN A 87 25.75 -22.65 23.74
C ASN A 87 25.49 -21.13 23.69
N GLU A 88 24.96 -20.65 22.57
CA GLU A 88 24.68 -19.22 22.33
C GLU A 88 23.19 -19.01 22.04
N PHE A 89 22.72 -17.80 22.32
CA PHE A 89 21.39 -17.35 21.91
C PHE A 89 21.46 -16.85 20.46
N GLU A 90 20.74 -17.51 19.56
CA GLU A 90 20.70 -17.16 18.14
C GLU A 90 19.36 -16.53 17.79
N TYR A 91 19.41 -15.38 17.14
CA TYR A 91 18.24 -14.77 16.53
C TYR A 91 17.77 -15.57 15.31
N ARG A 92 16.49 -15.92 15.29
CA ARG A 92 15.80 -16.55 14.17
C ARG A 92 14.87 -15.53 13.55
N GLU A 93 15.18 -15.17 12.31
CA GLU A 93 14.46 -14.14 11.57
C GLU A 93 12.98 -14.48 11.37
N GLY A 94 12.13 -13.47 11.58
CA GLY A 94 10.71 -13.56 11.23
C GLY A 94 10.41 -13.29 9.76
N ALA A 95 9.12 -13.21 9.45
CA ALA A 95 8.62 -12.90 8.11
C ALA A 95 9.00 -11.50 7.62
N ALA A 96 9.17 -10.53 8.53
CA ALA A 96 9.48 -9.15 8.18
C ALA A 96 10.89 -8.95 7.61
N ASN A 97 11.84 -9.88 7.84
CA ASN A 97 13.20 -9.77 7.29
C ASN A 97 13.22 -10.12 5.79
N CYS A 98 12.74 -9.18 4.96
CA CYS A 98 12.73 -9.20 3.49
C CYS A 98 12.49 -7.77 2.97
N GLN A 99 12.49 -7.56 1.66
CA GLN A 99 12.20 -6.25 1.04
C GLN A 99 10.72 -6.08 0.66
N LEU A 100 10.01 -7.17 0.37
CA LEU A 100 8.57 -7.17 0.11
C LEU A 100 7.87 -8.23 0.97
N LEU A 101 7.10 -7.76 1.97
CA LEU A 101 6.26 -8.60 2.79
C LEU A 101 4.83 -8.63 2.25
N LEU A 102 4.35 -9.83 1.90
CA LEU A 102 2.93 -10.07 1.67
C LEU A 102 2.29 -10.53 2.99
N ALA A 103 1.48 -9.66 3.58
CA ALA A 103 0.77 -9.90 4.83
C ALA A 103 -0.70 -10.21 4.56
N ASP A 104 -1.05 -11.49 4.45
CA ASP A 104 -2.41 -11.90 4.08
C ASP A 104 -3.36 -11.96 5.28
N GLU A 105 -4.57 -11.42 5.11
CA GLU A 105 -5.66 -11.43 6.09
C GLU A 105 -5.29 -10.85 7.47
N ILE A 106 -4.63 -9.68 7.49
CA ILE A 106 -4.12 -9.05 8.72
C ILE A 106 -5.19 -8.79 9.78
N ASN A 107 -6.47 -8.79 9.38
CA ASN A 107 -7.61 -8.67 10.28
C ASN A 107 -8.08 -10.00 10.90
N ARG A 108 -7.38 -11.13 10.73
CA ARG A 108 -7.73 -12.43 11.36
C ARG A 108 -6.90 -12.82 12.58
N THR A 109 -6.08 -11.90 13.08
CA THR A 109 -5.18 -12.15 14.23
C THR A 109 -5.51 -11.25 15.42
N SER A 110 -4.72 -11.36 16.49
CA SER A 110 -4.83 -10.50 17.67
C SER A 110 -4.35 -9.05 17.40
N PRO A 111 -4.86 -8.04 18.14
CA PRO A 111 -4.40 -6.65 17.99
C PRO A 111 -2.92 -6.46 18.34
N LYS A 112 -2.36 -7.36 19.16
CA LYS A 112 -0.94 -7.38 19.50
C LYS A 112 -0.09 -7.77 18.30
N THR A 113 -0.51 -8.80 17.56
CA THR A 113 0.17 -9.26 16.34
C THR A 113 0.04 -8.22 15.21
N GLN A 114 -1.11 -7.56 15.08
CA GLN A 114 -1.27 -6.42 14.15
C GLN A 114 -0.31 -5.28 14.48
N SER A 115 -0.25 -4.89 15.76
CA SER A 115 0.66 -3.83 16.23
C SER A 115 2.13 -4.14 15.89
N ALA A 116 2.55 -5.39 16.04
CA ALA A 116 3.93 -5.80 15.69
C ALA A 116 4.25 -5.60 14.20
N LEU A 117 3.34 -5.96 13.29
CA LEU A 117 3.54 -5.68 11.85
C LEU A 117 3.67 -4.17 11.58
N LEU A 118 2.84 -3.37 12.24
CA LEU A 118 2.75 -1.94 11.99
C LEU A 118 3.92 -1.14 12.59
N GLU A 119 4.48 -1.63 13.69
CA GLU A 119 5.73 -1.13 14.26
C GLU A 119 6.89 -1.36 13.29
N VAL A 120 7.01 -2.58 12.74
CA VAL A 120 8.00 -2.92 11.71
C VAL A 120 7.85 -2.02 10.47
N MET A 121 6.61 -1.76 10.03
CA MET A 121 6.34 -0.86 8.91
C MET A 121 6.77 0.58 9.17
N GLU A 122 6.64 1.07 10.41
CA GLU A 122 7.00 2.45 10.75
C GLU A 122 8.52 2.61 10.95
N GLU A 123 9.12 1.71 11.73
CA GLU A 123 10.50 1.85 12.22
C GLU A 123 11.53 1.26 11.26
N ASN A 124 11.11 0.40 10.31
CA ASN A 124 12.00 -0.35 9.41
C ASN A 124 13.12 -1.12 10.15
N THR A 125 12.88 -1.43 11.41
CA THR A 125 13.79 -2.15 12.31
C THR A 125 12.97 -3.07 13.19
N ILE A 126 13.63 -4.08 13.75
CA ILE A 126 13.05 -5.02 14.70
C ILE A 126 13.91 -5.00 15.96
N SER A 127 13.32 -4.72 17.11
CA SER A 127 14.00 -4.78 18.40
C SER A 127 13.57 -6.01 19.19
N ILE A 128 14.49 -6.95 19.44
CA ILE A 128 14.25 -8.19 20.21
C ILE A 128 15.36 -8.33 21.24
N ASP A 129 14.99 -8.60 22.50
CA ASP A 129 15.92 -8.84 23.62
C ASP A 129 17.02 -7.77 23.81
N GLY A 130 16.72 -6.53 23.42
CA GLY A 130 17.64 -5.39 23.50
C GLY A 130 18.57 -5.22 22.29
N GLU A 131 18.54 -6.13 21.32
CA GLU A 131 19.23 -5.99 20.04
C GLU A 131 18.29 -5.45 18.96
N THR A 132 18.82 -4.57 18.10
CA THR A 132 18.06 -3.97 16.99
C THR A 132 18.58 -4.48 15.66
N HIS A 133 17.71 -5.13 14.90
CA HIS A 133 17.97 -5.65 13.57
C HIS A 133 17.37 -4.72 12.52
N VAL A 134 18.19 -4.20 11.61
CA VAL A 134 17.75 -3.33 10.52
C VAL A 134 17.18 -4.16 9.38
N LEU A 135 16.02 -3.78 8.87
CA LEU A 135 15.40 -4.49 7.75
C LEU A 135 16.13 -4.18 6.43
N PRO A 136 16.15 -5.15 5.49
CA PRO A 136 16.58 -4.89 4.12
C PRO A 136 15.75 -3.77 3.46
N LEU A 137 16.43 -2.78 2.88
CA LEU A 137 15.78 -1.67 2.17
C LEU A 137 15.70 -1.93 0.65
N PRO A 138 14.66 -1.45 -0.05
CA PRO A 138 13.45 -0.85 0.51
C PRO A 138 12.57 -1.91 1.19
N PHE A 139 11.87 -1.54 2.27
CA PHE A 139 10.89 -2.40 2.93
C PHE A 139 9.47 -1.99 2.49
N ILE A 140 8.77 -2.90 1.83
CA ILE A 140 7.41 -2.70 1.33
C ILE A 140 6.51 -3.77 1.94
N CYS A 141 5.32 -3.35 2.37
CA CYS A 141 4.30 -4.24 2.89
C CYS A 141 3.08 -4.11 1.99
N ILE A 142 2.63 -5.24 1.43
CA ILE A 142 1.35 -5.35 0.75
C ILE A 142 0.50 -6.21 1.67
N ALA A 143 -0.42 -5.57 2.39
CA ALA A 143 -1.32 -6.25 3.29
C ALA A 143 -2.67 -6.51 2.63
N THR A 144 -3.34 -7.60 3.01
CA THR A 144 -4.70 -7.88 2.59
C THR A 144 -5.61 -7.99 3.81
N GLN A 145 -6.84 -7.51 3.69
CA GLN A 145 -7.87 -7.69 4.70
C GLN A 145 -9.14 -8.24 4.08
N ASN A 146 -9.82 -9.10 4.83
CA ASN A 146 -11.15 -9.57 4.45
C ASN A 146 -12.21 -8.50 4.80
N PRO A 147 -13.31 -8.41 4.04
CA PRO A 147 -14.42 -7.53 4.40
C PRO A 147 -14.92 -7.78 5.82
N LEU A 148 -15.37 -6.72 6.50
CA LEU A 148 -15.94 -6.82 7.83
C LEU A 148 -17.22 -7.68 7.84
N GLY A 149 -17.41 -8.46 8.91
CA GLY A 149 -18.57 -9.35 9.08
C GLY A 149 -18.30 -10.82 8.74
N PHE A 150 -17.10 -11.16 8.27
CA PHE A 150 -16.64 -12.54 8.19
C PHE A 150 -16.24 -13.08 9.57
N SER A 151 -16.43 -14.39 9.80
CA SER A 151 -16.08 -15.01 11.08
C SER A 151 -14.59 -14.86 11.37
N GLY A 152 -14.27 -14.37 12.58
CA GLY A 152 -12.89 -14.23 13.04
C GLY A 152 -12.16 -12.97 12.53
N THR A 153 -12.86 -11.99 11.96
CA THR A 153 -12.24 -10.70 11.61
C THR A 153 -12.30 -9.70 12.75
N GLN A 154 -11.18 -9.02 13.02
CA GLN A 154 -11.05 -7.89 13.95
C GLN A 154 -10.68 -6.63 13.15
N PRO A 155 -11.46 -5.54 13.25
CA PRO A 155 -11.17 -4.31 12.52
C PRO A 155 -9.81 -3.74 12.96
N LEU A 156 -9.08 -3.18 12.00
CA LEU A 156 -7.89 -2.40 12.30
C LEU A 156 -8.31 -1.05 12.89
N PRO A 157 -7.75 -0.62 14.03
CA PRO A 157 -7.91 0.74 14.53
C PRO A 157 -7.51 1.78 13.47
N GLU A 158 -8.09 2.97 13.57
CA GLU A 158 -7.87 4.07 12.63
C GLU A 158 -6.40 4.50 12.61
N SER A 159 -5.76 4.49 13.77
CA SER A 159 -4.32 4.78 13.93
C SER A 159 -3.43 3.76 13.22
N GLN A 160 -3.93 2.54 13.00
CA GLN A 160 -3.25 1.48 12.27
C GLN A 160 -3.48 1.64 10.76
N LEU A 161 -4.71 1.93 10.34
CA LEU A 161 -5.04 2.21 8.94
C LEU A 161 -4.27 3.41 8.38
N ASP A 162 -4.03 4.45 9.17
CA ASP A 162 -3.26 5.64 8.75
C ASP A 162 -1.82 5.30 8.30
N ARG A 163 -1.30 4.14 8.73
CA ARG A 163 0.03 3.65 8.34
C ARG A 163 0.13 3.13 6.91
N PHE A 164 -0.99 2.72 6.33
CA PHE A 164 -1.05 2.38 4.92
C PHE A 164 -1.17 3.64 4.07
N MET A 165 -0.33 3.76 3.05
CA MET A 165 -0.34 4.94 2.18
C MET A 165 -1.64 5.00 1.36
N VAL A 166 -2.05 3.85 0.82
CA VAL A 166 -3.27 3.68 0.05
C VAL A 166 -4.06 2.45 0.52
N CYS A 167 -5.37 2.52 0.38
CA CYS A 167 -6.26 1.35 0.44
C CYS A 167 -6.92 1.15 -0.92
N LEU A 168 -6.65 0.02 -1.57
CA LEU A 168 -7.10 -0.30 -2.92
C LEU A 168 -8.04 -1.51 -2.92
N SER A 169 -8.94 -1.54 -3.89
CA SER A 169 -9.81 -2.67 -4.19
C SER A 169 -9.56 -3.10 -5.64
N ILE A 170 -9.32 -4.41 -5.82
CA ILE A 170 -9.12 -5.05 -7.11
C ILE A 170 -10.44 -5.28 -7.82
N GLY A 171 -11.45 -5.74 -7.07
CA GLY A 171 -12.73 -6.20 -7.61
C GLY A 171 -12.58 -7.43 -8.51
N TYR A 172 -13.71 -7.94 -8.98
CA TYR A 172 -13.71 -9.03 -9.96
C TYR A 172 -13.19 -8.53 -11.33
N PRO A 173 -12.53 -9.41 -12.11
CA PRO A 173 -12.16 -9.08 -13.48
C PRO A 173 -13.42 -9.05 -14.37
N THR A 174 -13.33 -8.37 -15.52
CA THR A 174 -14.38 -8.42 -16.54
C THR A 174 -14.47 -9.81 -17.14
N LEU A 175 -15.55 -10.12 -17.87
CA LEU A 175 -15.69 -11.39 -18.60
C LEU A 175 -14.45 -11.66 -19.48
N GLU A 176 -14.01 -10.66 -20.25
CA GLU A 176 -12.87 -10.78 -21.15
C GLU A 176 -11.56 -11.06 -20.40
N SER A 177 -11.30 -10.31 -19.32
CA SER A 177 -10.11 -10.52 -18.50
C SER A 177 -10.17 -11.88 -17.78
N GLN A 178 -11.33 -12.31 -17.29
CA GLN A 178 -11.54 -13.63 -16.67
C GLN A 178 -11.22 -14.75 -17.68
N MET A 179 -11.71 -14.63 -18.92
CA MET A 179 -11.40 -15.60 -19.99
C MET A 179 -9.92 -15.66 -20.30
N GLN A 180 -9.24 -14.51 -20.36
CA GLN A 180 -7.79 -14.44 -20.59
C GLN A 180 -7.02 -15.07 -19.43
N ILE A 181 -7.39 -14.79 -18.17
CA ILE A 181 -6.77 -15.38 -16.98
C ILE A 181 -6.88 -16.90 -17.01
N ILE A 182 -8.08 -17.44 -17.24
CA ILE A 182 -8.31 -18.90 -17.28
C ILE A 182 -7.55 -19.55 -18.44
N THR A 183 -7.51 -18.89 -19.60
CA THR A 183 -6.80 -19.40 -20.78
C THR A 183 -5.29 -19.42 -20.57
N ALA A 184 -4.72 -18.36 -19.99
CA ALA A 184 -3.29 -18.26 -19.69
C ALA A 184 -2.85 -19.33 -18.68
N GLN A 185 -3.64 -19.53 -17.61
CA GLN A 185 -3.35 -20.51 -16.56
C GLN A 185 -3.49 -21.97 -17.03
N ARG A 186 -4.19 -22.22 -18.15
CA ARG A 186 -4.40 -23.58 -18.69
C ARG A 186 -3.11 -24.26 -19.12
N TYR A 187 -2.11 -23.48 -19.55
CA TYR A 187 -0.89 -24.01 -20.16
C TYR A 187 0.33 -23.85 -19.27
N HIS A 188 0.44 -22.76 -18.50
CA HIS A 188 1.55 -22.51 -17.58
C HIS A 188 1.18 -21.44 -16.53
N ASN A 189 1.96 -21.30 -15.46
CA ASN A 189 1.78 -20.22 -14.48
C ASN A 189 2.43 -18.93 -15.02
N PRO A 190 1.67 -17.87 -15.36
CA PRO A 190 2.22 -16.64 -15.93
C PRO A 190 3.25 -15.93 -15.03
N LEU A 191 3.20 -16.17 -13.71
CA LEU A 191 4.19 -15.63 -12.79
C LEU A 191 5.60 -16.16 -13.05
N LEU A 192 5.76 -17.31 -13.72
CA LEU A 192 7.06 -17.89 -14.05
C LEU A 192 7.72 -17.20 -15.24
N ASP A 193 6.94 -16.53 -16.09
CA ASP A 193 7.44 -15.80 -17.26
C ASP A 193 7.90 -14.37 -16.94
N ILE A 194 7.56 -13.88 -15.75
CA ILE A 194 7.95 -12.56 -15.27
C ILE A 194 9.48 -12.48 -15.12
N LYS A 195 10.07 -11.49 -15.80
CA LYS A 195 11.49 -11.17 -15.69
C LYS A 195 11.74 -9.95 -14.80
N PRO A 196 12.84 -9.93 -14.03
CA PRO A 196 13.27 -8.71 -13.35
C PRO A 196 13.56 -7.59 -14.36
N VAL A 197 12.93 -6.44 -14.16
CA VAL A 197 13.12 -5.21 -14.96
C VAL A 197 14.04 -4.22 -14.23
N THR A 198 14.05 -4.28 -12.91
CA THR A 198 14.89 -3.43 -12.06
C THR A 198 15.37 -4.20 -10.82
N ASN A 199 15.99 -3.49 -9.88
CA ASN A 199 16.49 -4.04 -8.63
C ASN A 199 16.17 -3.10 -7.46
N ALA A 200 16.40 -3.58 -6.23
CA ALA A 200 16.17 -2.83 -5.00
C ALA A 200 16.86 -1.46 -4.94
N GLN A 201 18.12 -1.38 -5.42
CA GLN A 201 18.91 -0.15 -5.38
C GLN A 201 18.28 0.94 -6.25
N ASN A 202 17.84 0.58 -7.47
CA ASN A 202 17.12 1.50 -8.35
C ASN A 202 15.80 1.98 -7.73
N VAL A 203 15.07 1.11 -7.02
CA VAL A 203 13.83 1.52 -6.32
C VAL A 203 14.13 2.58 -5.25
N LEU A 204 15.21 2.42 -4.48
CA LEU A 204 15.65 3.42 -3.51
C LEU A 204 16.06 4.73 -4.18
N GLU A 205 16.76 4.66 -5.31
CA GLU A 205 17.13 5.85 -6.10
C GLU A 205 15.89 6.61 -6.58
N VAL A 206 14.84 5.90 -7.02
CA VAL A 206 13.57 6.52 -7.40
C VAL A 206 12.87 7.14 -6.19
N GLN A 207 12.82 6.46 -5.04
CA GLN A 207 12.26 7.00 -3.80
C GLN A 207 12.96 8.30 -3.37
N ASN A 208 14.29 8.34 -3.46
CA ASN A 208 15.08 9.53 -3.16
C ASN A 208 14.83 10.65 -4.18
N TYR A 209 14.80 10.30 -5.48
CA TYR A 209 14.53 11.24 -6.57
C TYR A 209 13.15 11.89 -6.45
N LEU A 210 12.16 11.17 -5.92
CA LEU A 210 10.79 11.68 -5.78
C LEU A 210 10.71 13.01 -5.03
N SER A 211 11.60 13.22 -4.05
CA SER A 211 11.69 14.47 -3.29
C SER A 211 12.07 15.69 -4.15
N SER A 212 12.75 15.46 -5.28
CA SER A 212 13.18 16.50 -6.22
C SER A 212 12.09 16.90 -7.23
N VAL A 213 10.98 16.15 -7.31
CA VAL A 213 9.84 16.49 -8.16
C VAL A 213 9.21 17.80 -7.65
N GLU A 214 9.18 18.80 -8.53
CA GLU A 214 8.77 20.16 -8.21
C GLU A 214 7.30 20.18 -7.76
N LEU A 215 7.04 20.80 -6.61
CA LEU A 215 5.70 21.03 -6.10
C LEU A 215 5.55 22.52 -5.84
N LYS A 216 4.74 23.18 -6.66
CA LYS A 216 4.43 24.60 -6.48
C LYS A 216 3.56 24.82 -5.24
N ASP A 217 3.77 25.94 -4.55
CA ASP A 217 3.00 26.32 -3.37
C ASP A 217 1.49 26.31 -3.61
N SER A 218 1.03 26.71 -4.80
CA SER A 218 -0.39 26.69 -5.15
C SER A 218 -0.98 25.27 -5.14
N VAL A 219 -0.24 24.27 -5.61
CA VAL A 219 -0.65 22.86 -5.60
C VAL A 219 -0.57 22.27 -4.19
N LEU A 220 0.45 22.63 -3.43
CA LEU A 220 0.56 22.23 -2.02
C LEU A 220 -0.60 22.80 -1.19
N ARG A 221 -0.92 24.09 -1.35
CA ARG A 221 -2.08 24.73 -0.71
C ARG A 221 -3.38 24.05 -1.10
N TYR A 222 -3.54 23.69 -2.36
CA TYR A 222 -4.71 22.95 -2.83
C TYR A 222 -4.84 21.58 -2.14
N ALA A 223 -3.77 20.79 -2.07
CA ALA A 223 -3.77 19.50 -1.38
C ALA A 223 -4.09 19.63 0.12
N ILE A 224 -3.54 20.65 0.79
CA ILE A 224 -3.83 20.95 2.19
C ILE A 224 -5.31 21.31 2.37
N ARG A 225 -5.87 22.18 1.51
CA ARG A 225 -7.27 22.61 1.59
C ARG A 225 -8.25 21.45 1.40
N LEU A 226 -7.98 20.53 0.47
CA LEU A 226 -8.78 19.31 0.32
C LEU A 226 -8.84 18.54 1.64
N CYS A 227 -7.69 18.32 2.28
CA CYS A 227 -7.61 17.63 3.56
C CYS A 227 -8.25 18.44 4.70
N GLU A 228 -8.17 19.77 4.71
CA GLU A 228 -8.84 20.62 5.71
C GLU A 228 -10.36 20.58 5.60
N GLU A 229 -10.92 20.57 4.38
CA GLU A 229 -12.36 20.43 4.19
C GLU A 229 -12.88 19.11 4.75
N THR A 230 -12.09 18.02 4.73
CA THR A 230 -12.49 16.78 5.41
C THR A 230 -12.69 16.96 6.92
N ARG A 231 -11.95 17.87 7.56
CA ARG A 231 -12.06 18.13 9.01
C ARG A 231 -13.24 19.05 9.35
N ARG A 232 -13.76 19.78 8.35
CA ARG A 232 -14.91 20.70 8.49
C ARG A 232 -16.23 20.08 8.02
N HIS A 233 -16.17 18.93 7.37
CA HIS A 233 -17.34 18.27 6.80
C HIS A 233 -18.29 17.77 7.91
N PRO A 234 -19.60 18.05 7.86
CA PRO A 234 -20.54 17.74 8.94
C PRO A 234 -20.70 16.23 9.20
N LEU A 235 -20.53 15.40 8.16
CA LEU A 235 -20.63 13.93 8.27
C LEU A 235 -19.33 13.23 8.69
N ILE A 236 -18.24 13.97 8.87
CA ILE A 236 -16.94 13.42 9.28
C ILE A 236 -16.73 13.68 10.78
N GLU A 237 -16.29 12.65 11.50
CA GLU A 237 -15.90 12.71 12.90
C GLU A 237 -14.39 12.98 13.02
N LEU A 238 -13.58 12.25 12.23
CA LEU A 238 -12.14 12.43 12.14
C LEU A 238 -11.73 12.60 10.68
N GLY A 239 -11.18 13.77 10.36
CA GLY A 239 -10.65 14.09 9.03
C GLY A 239 -9.18 13.70 8.86
N ILE A 240 -8.60 14.07 7.71
CA ILE A 240 -7.25 13.66 7.33
C ILE A 240 -6.17 14.25 8.25
N SER A 241 -5.23 13.41 8.70
CA SER A 241 -4.08 13.80 9.53
C SER A 241 -2.99 14.54 8.72
N PRO A 242 -2.03 15.24 9.36
CA PRO A 242 -0.85 15.75 8.66
C PRO A 242 -0.04 14.66 7.93
N ARG A 243 -0.02 13.44 8.49
CA ARG A 243 0.58 12.26 7.83
C ARG A 243 -0.15 11.95 6.52
N GLY A 244 -1.49 11.97 6.52
CA GLY A 244 -2.29 11.79 5.32
C GLY A 244 -2.02 12.86 4.25
N VAL A 245 -1.81 14.13 4.64
CA VAL A 245 -1.39 15.19 3.70
C VAL A 245 -0.02 14.89 3.07
N SER A 246 0.95 14.47 3.90
CA SER A 246 2.28 14.08 3.42
C SER A 246 2.22 12.88 2.45
N ALA A 247 1.42 11.86 2.78
CA ALA A 247 1.16 10.72 1.92
C ALA A 247 0.54 11.14 0.58
N LEU A 248 -0.44 12.05 0.60
CA LEU A 248 -1.09 12.59 -0.60
C LEU A 248 -0.09 13.29 -1.52
N VAL A 249 0.78 14.14 -0.96
CA VAL A 249 1.81 14.85 -1.73
C VAL A 249 2.84 13.90 -2.33
N LYS A 250 3.30 12.90 -1.56
CA LYS A 250 4.22 11.88 -2.07
C LYS A 250 3.60 11.09 -3.21
N MET A 251 2.34 10.66 -3.07
CA MET A 251 1.61 9.96 -4.12
C MET A 251 1.40 10.83 -5.37
N ALA A 252 1.09 12.12 -5.21
CA ALA A 252 0.96 13.05 -6.34
C ALA A 252 2.28 13.23 -7.10
N ARG A 253 3.43 13.29 -6.40
CA ARG A 253 4.76 13.29 -7.04
C ARG A 253 5.05 12.01 -7.79
N ALA A 254 4.71 10.86 -7.21
CA ALA A 254 4.86 9.57 -7.89
C ALA A 254 3.99 9.47 -9.15
N ASN A 255 2.77 10.02 -9.09
CA ASN A 255 1.90 10.10 -10.26
C ASN A 255 2.48 11.00 -11.36
N ALA A 256 2.92 12.22 -11.01
CA ALA A 256 3.59 13.11 -11.95
C ALA A 256 4.76 12.42 -12.67
N LEU A 257 5.58 11.68 -11.90
CA LEU A 257 6.73 10.93 -12.42
C LEU A 257 6.32 9.84 -13.41
N ILE A 258 5.30 9.02 -13.11
CA ILE A 258 4.79 7.99 -14.03
C ILE A 258 4.19 8.64 -15.29
N ARG A 259 3.61 9.84 -15.16
CA ARG A 259 3.07 10.64 -16.26
C ARG A 259 4.11 11.51 -16.96
N GLU A 260 5.40 11.17 -16.86
CA GLU A 260 6.51 11.81 -17.57
C GLU A 260 6.77 13.28 -17.19
N ARG A 261 6.33 13.70 -16.01
CA ARG A 261 6.50 15.07 -15.52
C ARG A 261 7.39 15.11 -14.29
N ASN A 262 8.27 16.12 -14.25
CA ASN A 262 9.11 16.44 -13.10
C ASN A 262 8.49 17.53 -12.20
N TYR A 263 7.21 17.85 -12.39
CA TYR A 263 6.43 18.77 -11.58
C TYR A 263 5.01 18.24 -11.38
N VAL A 264 4.44 18.53 -10.21
CA VAL A 264 3.08 18.13 -9.83
C VAL A 264 2.06 19.16 -10.32
N ILE A 265 0.95 18.68 -10.89
CA ILE A 265 -0.24 19.49 -11.22
C ILE A 265 -1.41 19.11 -10.31
N PRO A 266 -2.45 19.94 -10.17
CA PRO A 266 -3.60 19.63 -9.32
C PRO A 266 -4.28 18.30 -9.65
N GLU A 267 -4.34 17.92 -10.93
CA GLU A 267 -4.93 16.67 -11.39
C GLU A 267 -4.19 15.45 -10.82
N ASP A 268 -2.89 15.57 -10.55
CA ASP A 268 -2.12 14.50 -9.92
C ASP A 268 -2.57 14.25 -8.49
N VAL A 269 -2.92 15.31 -7.77
CA VAL A 269 -3.46 15.25 -6.40
C VAL A 269 -4.86 14.65 -6.44
N GLN A 270 -5.72 15.13 -7.36
CA GLN A 270 -7.10 14.68 -7.48
C GLN A 270 -7.19 13.18 -7.76
N SER A 271 -6.36 12.65 -8.64
CA SER A 271 -6.43 11.24 -9.05
C SER A 271 -6.06 10.25 -7.94
N VAL A 272 -5.21 10.65 -6.99
CA VAL A 272 -4.82 9.79 -5.85
C VAL A 272 -5.59 10.12 -4.56
N PHE A 273 -6.36 11.21 -4.55
CA PHE A 273 -7.00 11.73 -3.34
C PHE A 273 -7.88 10.69 -2.65
N CYS A 274 -8.75 10.01 -3.40
CA CYS A 274 -9.65 9.01 -2.82
C CYS A 274 -8.90 7.78 -2.29
N ASP A 275 -7.88 7.29 -3.01
CA ASP A 275 -7.12 6.10 -2.63
C ASP A 275 -6.26 6.32 -1.38
N VAL A 276 -5.81 7.55 -1.18
CA VAL A 276 -5.02 7.98 -0.02
C VAL A 276 -5.94 8.33 1.15
N CYS A 277 -7.05 9.04 0.93
CA CYS A 277 -7.80 9.64 2.03
C CYS A 277 -8.96 8.79 2.55
N ALA A 278 -9.56 7.91 1.75
CA ALA A 278 -10.82 7.25 2.13
C ALA A 278 -10.72 6.41 3.41
N HIS A 279 -9.67 5.60 3.56
CA HIS A 279 -9.47 4.73 4.74
C HIS A 279 -8.99 5.47 5.99
N ARG A 280 -8.68 6.77 5.87
CA ARG A 280 -8.24 7.63 6.98
C ARG A 280 -9.38 8.43 7.60
N LEU A 281 -10.58 8.38 7.01
CA LEU A 281 -11.75 9.10 7.51
C LEU A 281 -12.55 8.25 8.48
N VAL A 282 -12.95 8.86 9.60
CA VAL A 282 -13.99 8.30 10.47
C VAL A 282 -15.28 9.05 10.22
N LEU A 283 -16.30 8.34 9.77
CA LEU A 283 -17.62 8.92 9.50
C LEU A 283 -18.48 8.89 10.76
N ARG A 284 -19.28 9.93 10.93
CA ARG A 284 -20.29 9.95 12.00
C ARG A 284 -21.37 8.90 11.73
N PRO A 285 -22.07 8.39 12.77
CA PRO A 285 -23.18 7.45 12.59
C PRO A 285 -24.26 7.93 11.62
N GLN A 286 -24.48 9.24 11.54
CA GLN A 286 -25.43 9.84 10.60
C GLN A 286 -25.11 9.51 9.13
N ALA A 287 -23.83 9.49 8.74
CA ALA A 287 -23.43 9.12 7.39
C ALA A 287 -23.80 7.68 7.04
N GLN A 288 -23.70 6.77 8.01
CA GLN A 288 -24.06 5.37 7.85
C GLN A 288 -25.57 5.19 7.63
N VAL A 289 -26.39 5.96 8.35
CA VAL A 289 -27.87 5.96 8.18
C VAL A 289 -28.26 6.48 6.80
N GLU A 290 -27.56 7.49 6.31
CA GLU A 290 -27.78 8.07 4.98
C GLU A 290 -27.17 7.22 3.84
N GLY A 291 -26.44 6.14 4.17
CA GLY A 291 -25.80 5.26 3.19
C GLY A 291 -24.60 5.88 2.48
N VAL A 292 -24.06 6.98 3.01
CA VAL A 292 -22.95 7.74 2.42
C VAL A 292 -21.62 7.11 2.79
N GLN A 293 -20.79 6.84 1.79
CA GLN A 293 -19.44 6.29 1.97
C GLN A 293 -18.38 7.40 1.99
N ALA A 294 -17.21 7.08 2.55
CA ALA A 294 -16.09 8.04 2.62
C ALA A 294 -15.66 8.52 1.23
N LYS A 295 -15.70 7.63 0.21
CA LYS A 295 -15.39 7.99 -1.18
C LYS A 295 -16.38 8.99 -1.78
N ASP A 296 -17.66 8.92 -1.39
CA ASP A 296 -18.69 9.84 -1.88
C ASP A 296 -18.43 11.26 -1.38
N ILE A 297 -18.14 11.39 -0.07
CA ILE A 297 -17.79 12.68 0.56
C ILE A 297 -16.52 13.28 -0.05
N LEU A 298 -15.48 12.45 -0.27
CA LEU A 298 -14.25 12.91 -0.91
C LEU A 298 -14.50 13.38 -2.36
N GLY A 299 -15.38 12.70 -3.10
CA GLY A 299 -15.83 13.12 -4.43
C GLY A 299 -16.55 14.47 -4.40
N GLU A 300 -17.42 14.69 -3.42
CA GLU A 300 -18.09 15.98 -3.20
C GLU A 300 -17.08 17.11 -2.93
N ILE A 301 -16.11 16.87 -2.05
CA ILE A 301 -15.07 17.85 -1.71
C ILE A 301 -14.25 18.21 -2.96
N LEU A 302 -13.91 17.24 -3.80
CA LEU A 302 -13.20 17.46 -5.07
C LEU A 302 -14.01 18.32 -6.06
N LEU A 303 -15.32 18.14 -6.12
CA LEU A 303 -16.19 18.94 -6.99
C LEU A 303 -16.36 20.37 -6.47
N LYS A 304 -16.39 20.54 -5.15
CA LYS A 304 -16.54 21.83 -4.46
C LYS A 304 -15.27 22.68 -4.57
N LEU A 305 -14.09 22.11 -4.32
CA LEU A 305 -12.82 22.82 -4.33
C LEU A 305 -12.12 22.69 -5.68
N ARG A 306 -12.16 23.75 -6.49
CA ARG A 306 -11.42 23.78 -7.76
C ARG A 306 -9.99 24.30 -7.58
N PRO A 307 -9.01 23.78 -8.34
CA PRO A 307 -7.65 24.31 -8.32
C PRO A 307 -7.63 25.80 -8.68
N GLY A 308 -6.80 26.58 -7.98
CA GLY A 308 -6.64 28.02 -8.25
C GLY A 308 -7.80 28.91 -7.76
N THR A 309 -8.73 28.39 -6.95
CA THR A 309 -9.70 29.21 -6.21
C THR A 309 -9.00 29.92 -5.05
N GLU A 310 -8.13 30.88 -5.36
CA GLU A 310 -7.59 31.83 -4.38
C GLU A 310 -8.59 32.97 -4.21
N GLU A 311 -9.41 32.88 -3.17
CA GLU A 311 -9.96 34.03 -2.43
C GLU A 311 -9.62 33.85 -0.95
#